data_AF-A0A8D8HTH4-F1
#
_entry.id   AF-A0A8D8HTH4-F1
#
_cell.length_a   1.000
_cell.length_b   1.000
_cell.length_c   1.000
_cell.angle_alpha   90.00
_cell.angle_beta   90.00
_cell.angle_gamma   90.00
#
_symmetry.space_group_name_H-M   'P 1'
#
loop_
_entity.id
_entity.type
_entity.pdbx_description
1 polymer ?
#
loop_
_entity_poly.entity_id
_entity_poly.type
_entity_poly.pdbx_seq_one_letter_code
_entity_poly.pdbx_strand_id
1 'polypeptide(L)'
;MTMGDFLFAWETCRLDLEDSTSNMAKCLIRHMDRRRVKLFSPPVVAALYLDPRVNFHGSELLTDVDRKVAVDHLLELWNSLKDDQENQPNAPPKDKRTTVTTSSPSTTSQPSKMELFLRRKSPTKSPECLNIEQKLHELSLQPRVSCDDDVLEFWDCKKKLEPELYALAQVALAVPCTQVSVERSFNSLALILSDRRLRLGNENLTNILLVKLNAVLFELIDL
;
A
#
# COMPACT_ATOMS: atom_id res chain seq x y z
N MET A 1 4.11 -4.34 -10.56
CA MET A 1 4.95 -4.08 -9.39
C MET A 1 4.28 -3.01 -8.56
N THR A 2 3.68 -3.41 -7.45
CA THR A 2 3.07 -2.58 -6.41
C THR A 2 4.08 -2.30 -5.30
N MET A 3 3.74 -1.45 -4.33
CA MET A 3 4.61 -1.21 -3.18
C MET A 3 4.81 -2.44 -2.29
N GLY A 4 3.85 -3.38 -2.24
CA GLY A 4 4.04 -4.65 -1.55
C GLY A 4 5.07 -5.55 -2.25
N ASP A 5 5.07 -5.59 -3.59
CA ASP A 5 6.08 -6.33 -4.36
C ASP A 5 7.48 -5.76 -4.09
N PHE A 6 7.60 -4.43 -4.01
CA PHE A 6 8.84 -3.76 -3.61
C PHE A 6 9.26 -4.10 -2.17
N LEU A 7 8.32 -4.11 -1.22
CA LEU A 7 8.58 -4.50 0.18
C LEU A 7 9.10 -5.94 0.25
N PHE A 8 8.47 -6.88 -0.45
CA PHE A 8 8.91 -8.27 -0.46
C PHE A 8 10.30 -8.42 -1.07
N ALA A 9 10.56 -7.81 -2.24
CA ALA A 9 11.89 -7.82 -2.84
C ALA A 9 12.97 -7.17 -1.94
N TRP A 10 12.60 -6.12 -1.17
CA TRP A 10 13.47 -5.45 -0.22
C TRP A 10 13.83 -6.33 0.98
N GLU A 11 12.85 -6.99 1.60
CA GLU A 11 13.09 -7.88 2.74
C GLU A 11 13.76 -9.20 2.31
N THR A 12 13.46 -9.76 1.13
CA THR A 12 14.24 -10.89 0.58
C THR A 12 15.71 -10.53 0.39
N CYS A 13 16.00 -9.40 -0.25
CA CYS A 13 17.37 -8.90 -0.43
C CYS A 13 18.08 -8.66 0.93
N ARG A 14 17.34 -8.21 1.95
CA ARG A 14 17.87 -8.09 3.31
C ARG A 14 18.25 -9.45 3.90
N LEU A 15 17.38 -10.46 3.79
CA LEU A 15 17.64 -11.81 4.30
C LEU A 15 18.85 -12.45 3.61
N ASP A 16 18.95 -12.36 2.28
CA ASP A 16 20.10 -12.84 1.50
C ASP A 16 21.44 -12.18 1.94
N LEU A 17 21.37 -10.92 2.39
CA LEU A 17 22.50 -10.17 2.94
C LEU A 17 22.79 -10.52 4.41
N GLU A 18 21.79 -10.93 5.20
CA GLU A 18 21.97 -11.38 6.59
C GLU A 18 22.65 -12.77 6.64
N ASP A 19 22.35 -13.65 5.69
CA ASP A 19 23.08 -14.92 5.47
C ASP A 19 24.55 -14.69 5.05
N SER A 20 24.86 -13.53 4.47
CA SER A 20 26.17 -13.16 3.97
C SER A 20 27.08 -12.54 5.05
N THR A 21 28.09 -13.28 5.53
CA THR A 21 28.99 -12.82 6.62
C THR A 21 29.94 -11.66 6.27
N SER A 22 29.94 -11.19 5.02
CA SER A 22 30.84 -10.14 4.50
C SER A 22 30.64 -8.78 5.20
N ASN A 23 31.74 -8.05 5.41
CA ASN A 23 31.70 -6.67 5.88
C ASN A 23 30.92 -5.75 4.93
N MET A 24 30.93 -6.04 3.63
CA MET A 24 30.11 -5.34 2.64
C MET A 24 28.61 -5.53 2.91
N ALA A 25 28.17 -6.77 3.20
CA ALA A 25 26.77 -7.07 3.46
C ALA A 25 26.27 -6.35 4.72
N LYS A 26 27.06 -6.34 5.80
CA LYS A 26 26.77 -5.57 7.02
C LYS A 26 26.69 -4.06 6.76
N CYS A 27 27.53 -3.51 5.88
CA CYS A 27 27.43 -2.12 5.46
C CYS A 27 26.14 -1.87 4.67
N LEU A 28 25.81 -2.74 3.70
CA LEU A 28 24.58 -2.66 2.91
C LEU A 28 23.33 -2.67 3.79
N ILE A 29 23.21 -3.60 4.75
CA ILE A 29 22.08 -3.67 5.71
C ILE A 29 21.95 -2.35 6.48
N ARG A 30 23.04 -1.83 7.06
CA ARG A 30 23.05 -0.53 7.78
C ARG A 30 22.57 0.63 6.90
N HIS A 31 22.87 0.59 5.61
CA HIS A 31 22.42 1.59 4.64
C HIS A 31 20.98 1.37 4.17
N MET A 32 20.51 0.13 4.11
CA MET A 32 19.10 -0.22 3.91
C MET A 32 18.26 0.33 5.07
N ASP A 33 18.62 0.04 6.32
CA ASP A 33 17.91 0.56 7.51
C ASP A 33 17.84 2.10 7.52
N ARG A 34 18.96 2.78 7.24
CA ARG A 34 19.02 4.24 7.10
C ARG A 34 18.14 4.79 5.97
N ARG A 35 17.93 4.03 4.91
CA ARG A 35 17.14 4.44 3.74
C ARG A 35 15.66 4.06 3.91
N ARG A 36 15.32 3.02 4.68
CA ARG A 36 13.96 2.59 5.05
C ARG A 36 13.14 3.77 5.57
N VAL A 37 13.68 4.52 6.55
CA VAL A 37 13.01 5.70 7.15
C VAL A 37 12.61 6.76 6.12
N LYS A 38 13.31 6.89 4.99
CA LYS A 38 12.99 7.85 3.93
C LYS A 38 12.12 7.28 2.81
N LEU A 39 12.16 5.95 2.61
CA LEU A 39 11.36 5.25 1.61
C LEU A 39 9.91 5.06 2.09
N PHE A 40 9.73 4.74 3.37
CA PHE A 40 8.43 4.48 4.00
C PHE A 40 7.78 5.80 4.42
N SER A 41 7.56 6.70 3.45
CA SER A 41 6.79 7.92 3.63
C SER A 41 5.28 7.62 3.73
N PRO A 42 4.45 8.53 4.27
CA PRO A 42 3.02 8.26 4.50
C PRO A 42 2.24 7.71 3.28
N PRO A 43 2.44 8.19 2.03
CA PRO A 43 1.78 7.59 0.86
C PRO A 43 2.17 6.12 0.61
N VAL A 44 3.43 5.77 0.87
CA VAL A 44 3.95 4.40 0.71
C VAL A 44 3.38 3.49 1.80
N VAL A 45 3.34 3.98 3.04
CA VAL A 45 2.77 3.26 4.19
C VAL A 45 1.26 3.07 4.03
N ALA A 46 0.53 4.06 3.47
CA ALA A 46 -0.86 3.93 3.07
C ALA A 46 -1.08 2.90 1.95
N ALA A 47 -0.22 2.88 0.92
CA ALA A 47 -0.27 1.88 -0.14
C ALA A 47 -0.05 0.45 0.40
N LEU A 48 0.92 0.27 1.31
CA LEU A 48 1.19 -0.99 1.99
C LEU A 48 0.06 -1.43 2.92
N TYR A 49 -0.65 -0.50 3.55
CA TYR A 49 -1.81 -0.80 4.38
C TYR A 49 -3.01 -1.32 3.57
N LEU A 50 -3.13 -0.94 2.29
CA LEU A 50 -4.14 -1.46 1.37
C LEU A 50 -3.68 -2.72 0.60
N ASP A 51 -2.47 -3.23 0.84
CA ASP A 51 -2.05 -4.53 0.34
C ASP A 51 -2.44 -5.63 1.35
N PRO A 52 -3.40 -6.53 1.03
CA PRO A 52 -3.87 -7.57 1.95
C PRO A 52 -2.83 -8.67 2.22
N ARG A 53 -1.73 -8.72 1.43
CA ARG A 53 -0.60 -9.63 1.64
C ARG A 53 0.33 -9.11 2.74
N VAL A 54 0.32 -7.79 2.97
CA VAL A 54 1.12 -7.07 3.97
C VAL A 54 0.30 -6.77 5.22
N ASN A 55 -0.93 -6.26 5.06
CA ASN A 55 -1.85 -5.89 6.14
C ASN A 55 -2.91 -6.98 6.37
N PHE A 56 -2.55 -7.97 7.20
CA PHE A 56 -3.44 -9.04 7.66
C PHE A 56 -3.41 -9.15 9.20
N HIS A 57 -4.37 -9.88 9.76
CA HIS A 57 -4.46 -10.05 11.22
C HIS A 57 -3.19 -10.68 11.81
N GLY A 58 -2.53 -9.96 12.71
CA GLY A 58 -1.27 -10.40 13.34
C GLY A 58 0.00 -10.15 12.50
N SER A 59 -0.07 -9.36 11.42
CA SER A 59 1.12 -8.98 10.66
C SER A 59 2.09 -8.11 11.47
N GLU A 60 3.37 -8.46 11.48
CA GLU A 60 4.45 -7.66 12.09
C GLU A 60 5.17 -6.75 11.09
N LEU A 61 4.78 -6.78 9.80
CA LEU A 61 5.42 -6.00 8.72
C LEU A 61 5.18 -4.49 8.81
N LEU A 62 4.09 -4.09 9.49
CA LEU A 62 3.72 -2.70 9.77
C LEU A 62 3.64 -2.53 11.29
N THR A 63 4.26 -1.48 11.83
CA THR A 63 4.11 -1.13 13.24
C THR A 63 2.75 -0.46 13.50
N ASP A 64 2.31 -0.40 14.75
CA ASP A 64 1.08 0.31 15.11
C ASP A 64 1.17 1.84 14.92
N VAL A 65 2.38 2.37 14.79
CA VAL A 65 2.61 3.76 14.36
C VAL A 65 2.37 3.88 12.86
N ASP A 66 2.95 3.00 12.06
CA ASP A 66 2.76 2.96 10.60
C ASP A 66 1.28 2.76 10.24
N ARG A 67 0.56 1.88 10.95
CA ARG A 67 -0.90 1.69 10.78
C ARG A 67 -1.70 2.96 11.00
N LYS A 68 -1.36 3.76 12.01
CA LYS A 68 -2.05 5.03 12.27
C LYS A 68 -1.75 6.04 11.17
N VAL A 69 -0.47 6.21 10.82
CA VAL A 69 -0.04 7.09 9.72
C VAL A 69 -0.70 6.71 8.39
N ALA A 70 -0.83 5.41 8.10
CA ALA A 70 -1.59 4.93 6.95
C ALA A 70 -3.06 5.36 7.00
N VAL A 71 -3.77 5.06 8.10
CA VAL A 71 -5.19 5.36 8.24
C VAL A 71 -5.44 6.87 8.16
N ASP A 72 -4.66 7.68 8.88
CA ASP A 72 -4.79 9.15 8.86
C ASP A 72 -4.62 9.70 7.43
N HIS A 73 -3.57 9.27 6.71
CA HIS A 73 -3.33 9.67 5.31
C HIS A 73 -4.43 9.15 4.36
N LEU A 74 -4.98 7.96 4.59
CA LEU A 74 -6.08 7.40 3.80
C LEU A 74 -7.39 8.16 4.01
N LEU A 75 -7.63 8.70 5.22
CA LEU A 75 -8.77 9.56 5.52
C LEU A 75 -8.63 10.94 4.86
N GLU A 76 -7.43 11.53 4.89
CA GLU A 76 -7.12 12.78 4.18
C GLU A 76 -7.35 12.63 2.67
N LEU A 77 -6.82 11.56 2.04
CA LEU A 77 -7.06 11.24 0.63
C LEU A 77 -8.56 11.05 0.32
N TRP A 78 -9.30 10.35 1.19
CA TRP A 78 -10.72 10.11 0.97
C TRP A 78 -11.57 11.39 1.05
N ASN A 79 -11.22 12.31 1.95
CA ASN A 79 -11.88 13.61 2.05
C ASN A 79 -11.58 14.46 0.81
N SER A 80 -10.31 14.54 0.36
CA SER A 80 -9.96 15.22 -0.89
C SER A 80 -10.69 14.64 -2.10
N LEU A 81 -10.84 13.32 -2.17
CA LEU A 81 -11.56 12.67 -3.26
C LEU A 81 -13.07 13.00 -3.26
N LYS A 82 -13.69 13.20 -2.08
CA LYS A 82 -15.08 13.66 -1.96
C LYS A 82 -15.24 15.11 -2.42
N ASP A 83 -14.35 15.99 -1.99
CA ASP A 83 -14.37 17.40 -2.39
C ASP A 83 -14.26 17.55 -3.93
N ASP A 84 -13.43 16.73 -4.58
CA ASP A 84 -13.32 16.68 -6.05
C ASP A 84 -14.58 16.16 -6.75
N GLN A 85 -15.37 15.27 -6.11
CA GLN A 85 -16.64 14.78 -6.66
C GLN A 85 -17.76 15.82 -6.52
N GLU A 86 -17.82 16.55 -5.40
CA GLU A 86 -18.84 17.57 -5.16
C GLU A 86 -18.61 18.86 -5.98
N ASN A 87 -17.35 19.17 -6.34
CA ASN A 87 -17.00 20.37 -7.11
C ASN A 87 -17.11 20.22 -8.65
N GLN A 88 -17.55 19.07 -9.20
CA GLN A 88 -17.79 18.96 -10.65
C GLN A 88 -19.07 19.69 -11.10
N PRO A 89 -19.01 20.59 -12.10
CA PRO A 89 -20.19 21.24 -12.64
C PRO A 89 -21.04 20.29 -13.51
N ASN A 90 -22.06 19.69 -12.88
CA ASN A 90 -23.30 19.12 -13.45
C ASN A 90 -23.29 18.60 -14.91
N ALA A 91 -23.39 17.27 -15.06
CA ALA A 91 -24.02 16.61 -16.21
C ALA A 91 -25.41 16.06 -15.81
N PRO A 92 -26.39 15.93 -16.73
CA PRO A 92 -27.82 16.00 -16.37
C PRO A 92 -28.40 14.77 -15.67
N PRO A 93 -29.47 14.95 -14.86
CA PRO A 93 -30.09 13.89 -14.07
C PRO A 93 -30.86 12.88 -14.95
N LYS A 94 -30.82 11.60 -14.57
CA LYS A 94 -31.76 10.58 -15.08
C LYS A 94 -32.89 10.37 -14.07
N ASP A 95 -34.11 10.27 -14.61
CA ASP A 95 -35.34 10.41 -13.85
C ASP A 95 -35.68 9.28 -12.87
N LYS A 96 -36.49 9.68 -11.88
CA LYS A 96 -37.04 8.86 -10.81
C LYS A 96 -38.09 7.88 -11.33
N ARG A 97 -38.20 6.71 -10.69
CA ARG A 97 -39.52 6.07 -10.49
C ARG A 97 -39.64 5.33 -9.16
N THR A 98 -40.41 5.93 -8.26
CA THR A 98 -40.92 5.30 -7.03
C THR A 98 -42.28 4.64 -7.33
N THR A 99 -42.55 3.44 -6.79
CA THR A 99 -43.86 3.04 -6.20
C THR A 99 -43.81 1.65 -5.56
N VAL A 100 -43.74 1.62 -4.22
CA VAL A 100 -44.58 0.85 -3.25
C VAL A 100 -45.25 -0.47 -3.71
N THR A 101 -45.08 -1.57 -2.95
CA THR A 101 -46.17 -2.25 -2.18
C THR A 101 -45.70 -3.45 -1.32
N THR A 102 -46.13 -3.40 -0.06
CA THR A 102 -46.23 -4.37 1.04
C THR A 102 -46.50 -5.86 0.72
N SER A 103 -45.80 -6.78 1.42
CA SER A 103 -46.39 -8.03 1.97
C SER A 103 -45.50 -8.72 3.03
N SER A 104 -46.00 -8.84 4.27
CA SER A 104 -45.57 -9.86 5.25
C SER A 104 -46.59 -11.01 5.23
N PRO A 105 -46.21 -12.29 5.44
CA PRO A 105 -46.07 -12.89 6.79
C PRO A 105 -44.90 -13.91 6.87
N SER A 106 -44.52 -14.54 8.00
CA SER A 106 -44.69 -14.30 9.45
C SER A 106 -43.84 -15.31 10.25
N THR A 107 -43.38 -14.97 11.47
CA THR A 107 -43.26 -15.85 12.67
C THR A 107 -42.76 -15.02 13.85
N THR A 108 -43.62 -14.78 14.84
CA THR A 108 -43.29 -13.92 15.99
C THR A 108 -42.66 -14.73 17.11
N SER A 109 -41.33 -14.78 17.18
CA SER A 109 -40.62 -14.96 18.45
C SER A 109 -40.49 -13.59 19.11
N GLN A 110 -40.99 -13.43 20.33
CA GLN A 110 -40.77 -12.20 21.10
C GLN A 110 -39.29 -12.13 21.52
N PRO A 111 -38.56 -11.06 21.16
CA PRO A 111 -37.14 -10.94 21.51
C PRO A 111 -36.98 -10.92 23.04
N SER A 112 -35.95 -11.60 23.53
CA SER A 112 -35.75 -11.77 24.97
C SER A 112 -35.57 -10.42 25.67
N LYS A 113 -35.94 -10.32 26.95
CA LYS A 113 -35.69 -9.12 27.77
C LYS A 113 -34.19 -8.74 27.79
N MET A 114 -33.30 -9.74 27.65
CA MET A 114 -31.86 -9.53 27.50
C MET A 114 -31.50 -8.96 26.12
N GLU A 115 -32.14 -9.44 25.05
CA GLU A 115 -31.93 -8.98 23.68
C GLU A 115 -32.38 -7.53 23.49
N LEU A 116 -33.51 -7.15 24.07
CA LEU A 116 -33.98 -5.76 24.16
C LEU A 116 -33.04 -4.86 24.99
N PHE A 117 -32.31 -5.42 25.96
CA PHE A 117 -31.31 -4.69 26.74
C PHE A 117 -30.00 -4.50 25.96
N LEU A 118 -29.52 -5.55 25.29
CA LEU A 118 -28.35 -5.49 24.40
C LEU A 118 -28.59 -4.52 23.25
N ARG A 119 -29.76 -4.58 22.61
CA ARG A 119 -30.17 -3.64 21.53
C ARG A 119 -30.31 -2.18 21.99
N ARG A 120 -30.46 -1.96 23.30
CA ARG A 120 -30.47 -0.61 23.93
C ARG A 120 -29.07 -0.14 24.33
N LYS A 121 -28.10 -1.05 24.46
CA LYS A 121 -26.68 -0.74 24.74
C LYS A 121 -25.80 -0.69 23.50
N SER A 122 -26.19 -1.33 22.40
CA SER A 122 -25.57 -1.13 21.09
C SER A 122 -25.95 0.25 20.55
N PRO A 123 -25.00 1.11 20.14
CA PRO A 123 -25.34 2.32 19.40
C PRO A 123 -25.96 1.92 18.06
N THR A 124 -27.22 2.30 17.83
CA THR A 124 -27.95 2.01 16.60
C THR A 124 -27.38 2.79 15.42
N LYS A 125 -26.27 2.32 14.84
CA LYS A 125 -25.92 2.66 13.47
C LYS A 125 -26.83 1.88 12.53
N SER A 126 -27.35 2.55 11.50
CA SER A 126 -28.04 1.93 10.38
C SER A 126 -27.15 0.87 9.72
N PRO A 127 -27.72 -0.21 9.13
CA PRO A 127 -26.96 -1.19 8.37
C PRO A 127 -26.51 -0.69 6.99
N GLU A 128 -26.65 0.61 6.72
CA GLU A 128 -26.20 1.29 5.52
C GLU A 128 -25.23 2.39 5.96
N CYS A 129 -24.07 2.46 5.28
CA CYS A 129 -22.90 3.32 5.56
C CYS A 129 -22.11 3.00 6.85
N LEU A 130 -21.29 1.94 6.81
CA LEU A 130 -20.08 1.86 7.66
C LEU A 130 -19.18 3.06 7.36
N ASN A 131 -18.61 3.71 8.39
CA ASN A 131 -17.61 4.76 8.16
C ASN A 131 -16.38 4.17 7.47
N ILE A 132 -15.69 4.93 6.61
CA ILE A 132 -14.50 4.44 5.89
C ILE A 132 -13.41 3.92 6.85
N GLU A 133 -13.27 4.54 8.03
CA GLU A 133 -12.44 4.08 9.15
C GLU A 133 -12.76 2.64 9.59
N GLN A 134 -14.05 2.28 9.65
CA GLN A 134 -14.50 0.96 10.06
C GLN A 134 -14.16 -0.07 8.99
N LYS A 135 -14.28 0.30 7.71
CA LYS A 135 -13.89 -0.54 6.57
C LYS A 135 -12.37 -0.77 6.51
N LEU A 136 -11.58 0.26 6.79
CA LEU A 136 -10.12 0.15 6.93
C LEU A 136 -9.73 -0.75 8.11
N HIS A 137 -10.40 -0.62 9.26
CA HIS A 137 -10.19 -1.50 10.40
C HIS A 137 -10.56 -2.95 10.07
N GLU A 138 -11.69 -3.19 9.41
CA GLU A 138 -12.12 -4.52 8.94
C GLU A 138 -11.14 -5.13 7.93
N LEU A 139 -10.47 -4.32 7.10
CA LEU A 139 -9.40 -4.80 6.21
C LEU A 139 -8.23 -5.38 7.02
N SER A 140 -7.79 -4.71 8.08
CA SER A 140 -6.68 -5.18 8.93
C SER A 140 -6.97 -6.46 9.73
N LEU A 141 -8.25 -6.87 9.82
CA LEU A 141 -8.69 -8.10 10.46
C LEU A 141 -8.85 -9.29 9.47
N GLN A 142 -8.61 -9.07 8.18
CA GLN A 142 -8.78 -10.13 7.17
C GLN A 142 -7.68 -11.19 7.26
N PRO A 143 -7.98 -12.44 6.83
CA PRO A 143 -6.98 -13.50 6.74
C PRO A 143 -5.92 -13.17 5.69
N ARG A 144 -4.71 -13.69 5.89
CA ARG A 144 -3.57 -13.48 4.99
C ARG A 144 -3.84 -14.04 3.58
N VAL A 145 -3.60 -13.21 2.58
CA VAL A 145 -3.55 -13.55 1.14
C VAL A 145 -2.13 -14.05 0.77
N SER A 146 -1.96 -14.84 -0.29
CA SER A 146 -0.61 -15.32 -0.68
C SER A 146 0.27 -14.17 -1.15
N CYS A 147 1.59 -14.28 -0.97
CA CYS A 147 2.52 -13.28 -1.49
C CYS A 147 2.53 -13.23 -3.04
N ASP A 148 2.19 -14.34 -3.68
CA ASP A 148 2.18 -14.49 -5.15
C ASP A 148 0.89 -13.98 -5.82
N ASP A 149 -0.15 -13.66 -5.05
CA ASP A 149 -1.44 -13.17 -5.58
C ASP A 149 -1.34 -11.70 -6.04
N ASP A 150 -2.10 -11.31 -7.07
CA ASP A 150 -2.16 -9.92 -7.55
C ASP A 150 -3.15 -9.08 -6.73
N VAL A 151 -2.63 -8.02 -6.10
CA VAL A 151 -3.38 -7.03 -5.30
C VAL A 151 -4.39 -6.26 -6.15
N LEU A 152 -4.08 -5.99 -7.41
CA LEU A 152 -4.96 -5.26 -8.32
C LEU A 152 -6.18 -6.13 -8.68
N GLU A 153 -5.97 -7.41 -8.96
CA GLU A 153 -7.07 -8.37 -9.20
C GLU A 153 -7.95 -8.54 -7.95
N PHE A 154 -7.34 -8.61 -6.76
CA PHE A 154 -8.07 -8.64 -5.47
C PHE A 154 -9.00 -7.42 -5.31
N TRP A 155 -8.51 -6.21 -5.61
CA TRP A 155 -9.32 -5.00 -5.53
C TRP A 155 -10.38 -4.94 -6.63
N ASP A 156 -10.08 -5.34 -7.87
CA ASP A 156 -11.07 -5.43 -8.95
C ASP A 156 -12.22 -6.40 -8.63
N CYS A 157 -11.94 -7.51 -7.97
CA CYS A 157 -12.97 -8.43 -7.46
C CYS A 157 -13.87 -7.76 -6.40
N LYS A 158 -13.29 -6.91 -5.55
CA LYS A 158 -14.02 -6.18 -4.49
C LYS A 158 -14.76 -4.93 -4.98
N LYS A 159 -14.50 -4.43 -6.19
CA LYS A 159 -15.09 -3.21 -6.79
C LYS A 159 -16.61 -3.08 -6.65
N LYS A 160 -17.36 -4.19 -6.74
CA LYS A 160 -18.82 -4.21 -6.61
C LYS A 160 -19.32 -4.26 -5.16
N LEU A 161 -18.50 -4.79 -4.26
CA LEU A 161 -18.83 -4.97 -2.85
C LEU A 161 -18.49 -3.70 -2.06
N GLU A 162 -17.31 -3.14 -2.30
CA GLU A 162 -16.76 -1.98 -1.59
C GLU A 162 -16.21 -0.92 -2.56
N PRO A 163 -17.09 -0.16 -3.26
CA PRO A 163 -16.67 0.80 -4.27
C PRO A 163 -15.86 1.96 -3.70
N GLU A 164 -16.12 2.37 -2.45
CA GLU A 164 -15.38 3.43 -1.74
C GLU A 164 -13.93 3.02 -1.51
N LEU A 165 -13.72 1.84 -0.93
CA LEU A 165 -12.39 1.32 -0.60
C LEU A 165 -11.62 0.95 -1.88
N TYR A 166 -12.31 0.49 -2.93
CA TYR A 166 -11.73 0.33 -4.25
C TYR A 166 -11.22 1.65 -4.85
N ALA A 167 -12.01 2.72 -4.82
CA ALA A 167 -11.59 4.02 -5.34
C ALA A 167 -10.36 4.55 -4.59
N LEU A 168 -10.34 4.40 -3.26
CA LEU A 168 -9.19 4.75 -2.42
C LEU A 168 -7.95 3.89 -2.73
N ALA A 169 -8.12 2.58 -2.93
CA ALA A 169 -7.04 1.67 -3.30
C ALA A 169 -6.46 2.00 -4.68
N GLN A 170 -7.28 2.36 -5.67
CA GLN A 170 -6.80 2.78 -7.00
C GLN A 170 -5.87 4.00 -6.92
N VAL A 171 -6.17 4.97 -6.06
CA VAL A 171 -5.32 6.16 -5.86
C VAL A 171 -4.06 5.82 -5.07
N ALA A 172 -4.18 5.12 -3.94
CA ALA A 172 -3.04 4.82 -3.07
C ALA A 172 -2.05 3.81 -3.69
N LEU A 173 -2.53 2.79 -4.43
CA LEU A 173 -1.67 1.82 -5.10
C LEU A 173 -1.02 2.36 -6.38
N ALA A 174 -1.47 3.51 -6.90
CA ALA A 174 -0.82 4.21 -8.00
C ALA A 174 0.48 4.95 -7.60
N VAL A 175 0.86 4.93 -6.31
CA VAL A 175 2.14 5.47 -5.85
C VAL A 175 3.30 4.74 -6.55
N PRO A 176 4.15 5.43 -7.34
CA PRO A 176 5.16 4.79 -8.15
C PRO A 176 6.27 4.18 -7.29
N CYS A 177 6.52 2.89 -7.47
CA CYS A 177 7.59 2.17 -6.78
C CYS A 177 9.01 2.57 -7.25
N THR A 178 9.11 3.32 -8.35
CA THR A 178 10.36 3.79 -8.94
C THR A 178 10.57 5.27 -8.65
N GLN A 179 11.57 5.61 -7.83
CA GLN A 179 12.13 6.96 -7.83
C GLN A 179 12.68 7.29 -9.22
N VAL A 180 12.70 8.58 -9.59
CA VAL A 180 13.47 9.13 -10.73
C VAL A 180 14.97 8.90 -10.51
N SER A 181 15.39 7.65 -10.71
CA SER A 181 16.74 7.13 -10.58
C SER A 181 17.34 6.88 -11.96
N VAL A 182 16.51 6.58 -12.95
CA VAL A 182 16.90 6.45 -14.36
C VAL A 182 17.72 7.65 -14.84
N GLU A 183 17.37 8.89 -14.52
CA GLU A 183 18.17 10.05 -14.94
C GLU A 183 19.59 10.06 -14.33
N ARG A 184 19.75 9.74 -13.04
CA ARG A 184 21.08 9.59 -12.42
C ARG A 184 21.85 8.39 -12.98
N SER A 185 21.17 7.30 -13.26
CA SER A 185 21.74 6.11 -13.89
C SER A 185 22.20 6.39 -15.32
N PHE A 186 21.37 7.02 -16.15
CA PHE A 186 21.70 7.42 -17.51
C PHE A 186 22.81 8.47 -17.57
N ASN A 187 22.81 9.47 -16.67
CA ASN A 187 23.90 10.45 -16.59
C ASN A 187 25.22 9.80 -16.15
N SER A 188 25.18 8.89 -15.16
CA SER A 188 26.35 8.09 -14.77
C SER A 188 26.83 7.19 -15.90
N LEU A 189 25.90 6.56 -16.62
CA LEU A 189 26.18 5.70 -17.78
C LEU A 189 26.82 6.50 -18.92
N ALA A 190 26.35 7.71 -19.22
CA ALA A 190 26.94 8.60 -20.22
C ALA A 190 28.38 9.02 -19.88
N LEU A 191 28.69 9.22 -18.59
CA LEU A 191 30.05 9.48 -18.12
C LEU A 191 30.96 8.24 -18.20
N ILE A 192 30.40 7.03 -18.11
CA ILE A 192 31.14 5.77 -18.26
C ILE A 192 31.36 5.45 -19.75
N LEU A 193 30.31 5.55 -20.57
CA LEU A 193 30.28 5.29 -22.02
C LEU A 193 30.71 6.53 -22.83
N SER A 194 31.95 6.97 -22.64
CA SER A 194 32.62 7.89 -23.58
C SER A 194 33.21 7.11 -24.78
N ASP A 195 33.50 7.79 -25.90
CA ASP A 195 33.95 7.17 -27.15
C ASP A 195 35.14 6.19 -27.01
N ARG A 196 36.03 6.44 -26.04
CA ARG A 196 37.18 5.54 -25.74
C ARG A 196 36.81 4.30 -24.90
N ARG A 197 35.61 4.23 -24.33
CA ARG A 197 35.16 3.20 -23.37
C ARG A 197 34.02 2.32 -23.88
N LEU A 198 33.59 2.48 -25.13
CA LEU A 198 32.55 1.65 -25.79
C LEU A 198 32.90 0.15 -25.92
N ARG A 199 34.08 -0.29 -25.48
CA ARG A 199 34.53 -1.70 -25.46
C ARG A 199 34.51 -2.37 -24.08
N LEU A 200 33.87 -1.77 -23.07
CA LEU A 200 33.64 -2.48 -21.81
C LEU A 200 32.65 -3.63 -22.01
N GLY A 201 33.01 -4.82 -21.53
CA GLY A 201 32.08 -5.95 -21.42
C GLY A 201 30.98 -5.69 -20.38
N ASN A 202 29.80 -6.29 -20.59
CA ASN A 202 28.59 -6.03 -19.81
C ASN A 202 28.80 -6.15 -18.28
N GLU A 203 29.51 -7.18 -17.81
CA GLU A 203 29.75 -7.38 -16.37
C GLU A 203 30.56 -6.21 -15.75
N ASN A 204 31.63 -5.77 -16.44
CA ASN A 204 32.43 -4.65 -15.97
C ASN A 204 31.66 -3.32 -16.00
N LEU A 205 30.80 -3.13 -17.01
CA LEU A 205 29.91 -1.96 -17.08
C LEU A 205 28.92 -1.94 -15.90
N THR A 206 28.27 -3.08 -15.63
CA THR A 206 27.34 -3.25 -14.50
C THR A 206 28.04 -3.03 -13.16
N ASN A 207 29.24 -3.59 -12.96
CA ASN A 207 30.01 -3.43 -11.72
C ASN A 207 30.42 -1.97 -11.49
N ILE A 208 30.90 -1.26 -12.53
CA ILE A 208 31.25 0.16 -12.42
C ILE A 208 30.01 1.02 -12.14
N LEU A 209 28.88 0.74 -12.79
CA LEU A 209 27.63 1.44 -12.55
C LEU A 209 27.13 1.22 -11.11
N LEU A 210 27.19 -0.02 -10.61
CA LEU A 210 26.82 -0.38 -9.24
C LEU A 210 27.69 0.36 -8.22
N VAL A 211 29.01 0.40 -8.40
CA VAL A 211 29.94 1.15 -7.53
C VAL A 211 29.68 2.65 -7.61
N LYS A 212 29.48 3.22 -8.81
CA LYS A 212 29.26 4.66 -9.00
C LYS A 212 27.94 5.16 -8.39
N LEU A 213 26.84 4.43 -8.59
CA LEU A 213 25.53 4.78 -8.03
C LEU A 213 25.46 4.61 -6.51
N ASN A 214 26.39 3.83 -5.95
CA ASN A 214 26.46 3.53 -4.52
C ASN A 214 27.77 4.00 -3.88
N ALA A 215 28.48 5.00 -4.45
CA ALA A 215 29.80 5.43 -3.97
C ALA A 215 29.84 5.75 -2.47
N VAL A 216 28.77 6.38 -1.95
CA VAL A 216 28.56 6.69 -0.52
C VAL A 216 28.56 5.44 0.39
N LEU A 217 28.29 4.25 -0.14
CA LEU A 217 28.37 2.99 0.60
C LEU A 217 29.82 2.50 0.76
N PHE A 218 30.69 2.84 -0.20
CA PHE A 218 32.11 2.48 -0.21
C PHE A 218 32.97 3.51 0.53
N GLU A 219 32.60 4.80 0.50
CA GLU A 219 33.26 5.88 1.27
C GLU A 219 33.18 5.69 2.81
N LEU A 220 32.30 4.82 3.29
CA LEU A 220 32.14 4.47 4.72
C LEU A 220 32.81 3.14 5.10
N ILE A 221 33.47 2.49 4.15
CA ILE A 221 34.29 1.30 4.36
C ILE A 221 35.73 1.76 4.15
N ASP A 222 36.38 2.22 5.23
CA ASP A 222 37.83 2.42 5.24
C ASP A 222 38.50 1.08 4.87
N LEU A 223 39.27 1.12 3.78
CA LEU A 223 39.96 0.00 3.13
C LEU A 223 41.47 0.21 3.22
#